data_AF-A0A397Y0K3-F1
#
_entry.id   AF-A0A397Y0K3-F1
#
_cell.length_a   1.000
_cell.length_b   1.000
_cell.length_c   1.000
_cell.angle_alpha   90.00
_cell.angle_beta   90.00
_cell.angle_gamma   90.00
#
_symmetry.space_group_name_H-M   'P 1'
#
loop_
_entity.id
_entity.type
_entity.pdbx_description
1 polymer ?
#
loop_
_entity_poly.entity_id
_entity_poly.type
_entity_poly.pdbx_seq_one_letter_code
_entity_poly.pdbx_strand_id
1 'polypeptide(L)'
;MSSSFHSSTASFLLVLLYIGSFHVSDGAQQGTYIVHMAKSQMPSSFDHHSLWYDSSLRSVSESAEMLYTYNNAIHGFATRLTPEEADSLMVQPGVISVQPEQRYELHTTRTPLFLGLDVHNSGLFPETGPSSDVVVGVLDTGPNPITPNILKPDLIAPGVNILAAWTGAVGPSGLASDTRRVEFNIISGTSMSCPHVSGLAALLKSVHPEWSPAAIRSALMTTAYSTYKDGQPIIDIATVKPSTPFGHGAGHVSPTTAVNPGLIYDLTTVDYLGFLCALKYNSSLIRIISRGNYACDPSKTYSVADLNYPSFAVNVDGSSTYKYTRTVTNVGGAGSYSVKVTSETTAVKISVEPAILNFKEVNEKKSYEVTFTVDSSKPSGSNSFGSIEWSDGKHVVASPVAISWP
;
A
#
# COMPACT_ATOMS: atom_id res chain seq x y z
N MET A 1 -50.54 55.06 60.97
CA MET A 1 -49.95 54.36 62.12
C MET A 1 -48.61 53.81 61.64
N SER A 2 -47.48 54.51 61.84
CA SER A 2 -46.60 54.37 63.02
C SER A 2 -46.38 52.90 63.37
N SER A 3 -45.18 52.30 63.39
CA SER A 3 -43.83 52.84 63.57
C SER A 3 -42.85 51.65 63.69
N SER A 4 -41.61 51.81 63.19
CA SER A 4 -40.31 51.49 63.86
C SER A 4 -40.02 50.08 64.43
N PHE A 5 -38.80 49.52 64.49
CA PHE A 5 -37.40 49.88 64.18
C PHE A 5 -36.55 48.60 64.45
N HIS A 6 -35.38 48.49 63.79
CA HIS A 6 -34.11 47.80 64.17
C HIS A 6 -34.03 46.26 64.16
N SER A 7 -33.08 45.57 63.50
CA SER A 7 -31.61 45.71 63.28
C SER A 7 -30.83 44.73 64.18
N SER A 8 -30.08 43.78 63.59
CA SER A 8 -28.65 43.56 63.87
C SER A 8 -28.05 42.37 63.08
N THR A 9 -27.11 42.71 62.20
CA THR A 9 -25.80 42.09 61.85
C THR A 9 -25.59 40.56 61.83
N ALA A 10 -25.06 40.05 60.70
CA ALA A 10 -23.75 39.37 60.63
C ALA A 10 -23.32 39.07 59.17
N SER A 11 -22.19 39.68 58.79
CA SER A 11 -21.18 39.29 57.79
C SER A 11 -21.51 38.30 56.67
N PHE A 12 -21.37 38.73 55.41
CA PHE A 12 -20.65 37.93 54.40
C PHE A 12 -19.82 38.82 53.47
N LEU A 13 -18.58 38.38 53.30
CA LEU A 13 -17.43 39.06 52.69
C LEU A 13 -17.60 39.39 51.20
N LEU A 14 -17.05 40.54 50.82
CA LEU A 14 -16.45 40.82 49.51
C LEU A 14 -15.45 39.72 49.13
N VAL A 15 -15.56 39.16 47.93
CA VAL A 15 -14.40 38.63 47.20
C VAL A 15 -14.33 39.31 45.84
N LEU A 16 -13.27 40.11 45.71
CA LEU A 16 -12.86 40.87 44.54
C LEU A 16 -12.38 39.95 43.41
N LEU A 17 -12.61 40.45 42.19
CA LEU A 17 -11.99 40.06 40.93
C LEU A 17 -10.49 39.77 41.07
N TYR A 18 -10.10 38.50 40.90
CA TYR A 18 -8.77 38.12 40.44
C TYR A 18 -8.94 37.47 39.06
N ILE A 19 -8.82 38.29 38.01
CA ILE A 19 -8.46 37.78 36.68
C ILE A 19 -6.98 37.41 36.79
N GLY A 20 -6.73 36.17 37.18
CA GLY A 20 -5.41 35.58 37.02
C GLY A 20 -5.16 35.43 35.53
N SER A 21 -4.14 36.11 35.01
CA SER A 21 -3.51 35.74 33.75
C SER A 21 -3.03 34.30 33.89
N PHE A 22 -3.82 33.35 33.42
CA PHE A 22 -3.31 32.03 33.11
C PHE A 22 -2.40 32.19 31.90
N HIS A 23 -1.12 32.49 32.17
CA HIS A 23 -0.08 32.03 31.28
C HIS A 23 -0.14 30.51 31.33
N VAL A 24 -0.84 29.92 30.35
CA VAL A 24 -0.52 28.58 29.91
C VAL A 24 0.93 28.68 29.44
N SER A 25 1.86 28.23 30.27
CA SER A 25 3.18 27.89 29.77
C SER A 25 2.94 26.75 28.81
N ASP A 26 3.12 27.02 27.52
CA ASP A 26 3.16 25.99 26.50
C ASP A 26 4.41 25.15 26.76
N GLY A 27 4.30 24.25 27.72
CA GLY A 27 5.34 23.29 28.04
C GLY A 27 5.37 22.29 26.89
N ALA A 28 6.36 22.43 26.01
CA ALA A 28 6.57 21.55 24.87
C ALA A 28 6.41 20.08 25.31
N GLN A 29 5.46 19.38 24.69
CA GLN A 29 5.09 18.03 25.09
C GLN A 29 6.28 17.07 24.86
N GLN A 30 6.78 16.43 25.92
CA GLN A 30 7.92 15.52 25.84
C GLN A 30 7.54 14.19 25.15
N GLY A 31 8.27 13.85 24.09
CA GLY A 31 8.21 12.57 23.39
C GLY A 31 9.34 11.62 23.82
N THR A 32 9.17 10.30 23.61
CA THR A 32 10.28 9.35 23.78
C THR A 32 11.11 9.33 22.50
N TYR A 33 12.43 9.41 22.63
CA TYR A 33 13.38 9.34 21.52
C TYR A 33 14.40 8.24 21.73
N ILE A 34 14.81 7.61 20.64
CA ILE A 34 15.93 6.67 20.57
C ILE A 34 17.13 7.45 19.99
N VAL A 35 18.18 7.55 20.80
CA VAL A 35 19.44 8.23 20.48
C VAL A 35 20.48 7.18 20.12
N HIS A 36 21.00 7.24 18.89
CA HIS A 36 22.07 6.37 18.42
C HIS A 36 23.42 7.10 18.54
N MET A 37 24.39 6.46 19.18
CA MET A 37 25.71 7.00 19.49
C MET A 37 26.82 6.24 18.74
N ALA A 38 27.77 6.96 18.19
CA ALA A 38 28.96 6.42 17.55
C ALA A 38 29.95 5.92 18.59
N LYS A 39 29.84 4.65 19.00
CA LYS A 39 30.72 4.04 20.03
C LYS A 39 32.22 4.27 19.78
N SER A 40 32.67 4.26 18.53
CA SER A 40 34.07 4.49 18.15
C SER A 40 34.57 5.92 18.36
N GLN A 41 33.66 6.87 18.59
CA GLN A 41 33.98 8.29 18.84
C GLN A 41 33.93 8.65 20.34
N MET A 42 33.80 7.66 21.23
CA MET A 42 33.81 7.92 22.67
C MET A 42 35.11 8.62 23.08
N PRO A 43 35.06 9.81 23.71
CA PRO A 43 36.25 10.50 24.17
C PRO A 43 37.00 9.65 25.20
N SER A 44 38.33 9.69 25.16
CA SER A 44 39.20 8.94 26.07
C SER A 44 39.08 9.39 27.55
N SER A 45 38.39 10.49 27.81
CA SER A 45 38.07 10.97 29.16
C SER A 45 36.96 10.17 29.86
N PHE A 46 36.29 9.25 29.15
CA PHE A 46 35.24 8.41 29.71
C PHE A 46 35.69 6.96 29.81
N ASP A 47 35.55 6.37 31.00
CA ASP A 47 35.89 4.96 31.25
C ASP A 47 34.81 3.98 30.76
N HIS A 48 33.57 4.46 30.64
CA HIS A 48 32.42 3.66 30.19
C HIS A 48 31.45 4.48 29.33
N HIS A 49 30.87 3.82 28.32
CA HIS A 49 29.94 4.45 27.36
C HIS A 49 28.69 5.04 28.04
N SER A 50 28.20 4.44 29.13
CA SER A 50 27.04 4.95 29.87
C SER A 50 27.28 6.32 30.51
N LEU A 51 28.51 6.60 30.96
CA LEU A 51 28.88 7.90 31.53
C LEU A 51 28.97 8.97 30.44
N TRP A 52 29.47 8.58 29.26
CA TRP A 52 29.48 9.46 28.10
C TRP A 52 28.06 9.80 27.63
N TYR A 53 27.17 8.79 27.57
CA TYR A 53 25.77 8.98 27.16
C TYR A 53 25.01 9.88 28.13
N ASP A 54 25.17 9.66 29.44
CA ASP A 54 24.56 10.51 30.46
C ASP A 54 25.08 11.95 30.36
N SER A 55 26.40 12.14 30.18
CA SER A 55 26.99 13.46 29.99
C SER A 55 26.44 14.18 28.75
N SER A 56 26.25 13.48 27.63
CA SER A 56 25.66 14.03 26.41
C SER A 56 24.18 14.40 26.62
N LEU A 57 23.41 13.59 27.36
CA LEU A 57 22.02 13.88 27.69
C LEU A 57 21.90 15.09 28.63
N ARG A 58 22.73 15.16 29.67
CA ARG A 58 22.73 16.26 30.65
C ARG A 58 23.16 17.59 30.05
N SER A 59 23.92 17.58 28.95
CA SER A 59 24.29 18.82 28.25
C SER A 59 23.13 19.51 27.53
N VAL A 60 22.03 18.80 27.27
CA VAL A 60 20.85 19.32 26.55
C VAL A 60 19.60 19.39 27.41
N SER A 61 19.54 18.61 28.50
CA SER A 61 18.42 18.64 29.45
C SER A 61 18.87 18.31 30.87
N GLU A 62 18.59 19.20 31.81
CA GLU A 62 18.90 18.98 33.24
C GLU A 62 17.97 17.95 33.88
N SER A 63 16.77 17.77 33.33
CA SER A 63 15.71 16.94 33.92
C SER A 63 15.49 15.58 33.25
N ALA A 64 16.02 15.38 32.03
CA ALA A 64 15.86 14.13 31.30
C ALA A 64 16.67 12.98 31.93
N GLU A 65 16.10 11.79 31.89
CA GLU A 65 16.74 10.56 32.36
C GLU A 65 16.73 9.50 31.25
N MET A 66 17.79 8.69 31.19
CA MET A 66 17.82 7.54 30.29
C MET A 66 16.81 6.49 30.74
N LEU A 67 15.83 6.21 29.89
CA LEU A 67 14.84 5.16 30.09
C LEU A 67 15.44 3.76 29.86
N TYR A 68 16.35 3.66 28.88
CA TYR A 68 16.98 2.41 28.50
C TYR A 68 18.31 2.67 27.81
N THR A 69 19.26 1.74 27.95
CA THR A 69 20.58 1.82 27.27
C THR A 69 20.76 0.64 26.33
N TYR A 70 21.05 0.93 25.06
CA TYR A 70 21.34 -0.05 24.03
C TYR A 70 22.85 -0.31 23.96
N ASN A 71 23.27 -1.56 24.20
CA ASN A 71 24.68 -1.93 24.33
C ASN A 71 25.16 -3.02 23.36
N ASN A 72 24.28 -3.56 22.52
CA ASN A 72 24.57 -4.75 21.71
C ASN A 72 24.50 -4.47 20.21
N ALA A 73 23.29 -4.48 19.62
CA ALA A 73 23.10 -4.30 18.18
C ALA A 73 23.14 -2.83 17.74
N ILE A 74 22.79 -1.92 18.65
CA ILE A 74 22.83 -0.47 18.52
C ILE A 74 23.49 0.04 19.81
N HIS A 75 24.30 1.09 19.70
CA HIS A 75 24.96 1.73 20.85
C HIS A 75 24.32 3.08 21.12
N GLY A 76 23.69 3.27 22.27
CA GLY A 76 22.96 4.51 22.55
C GLY A 76 21.94 4.37 23.67
N PHE A 77 20.93 5.22 23.70
CA PHE A 77 19.95 5.23 24.79
C PHE A 77 18.58 5.73 24.35
N ALA A 78 17.53 5.38 25.09
CA ALA A 78 16.20 5.96 24.98
C ALA A 78 15.99 6.98 26.10
N THR A 79 15.36 8.11 25.79
CA THR A 79 15.10 9.19 26.75
C THR A 79 13.83 9.97 26.37
N ARG A 80 13.28 10.76 27.29
CA ARG A 80 12.18 11.69 27.01
C ARG A 80 12.73 13.10 26.85
N LEU A 81 12.43 13.74 25.73
CA LEU A 81 12.92 15.07 25.38
C LEU A 81 11.79 15.90 24.78
N THR A 82 11.90 17.21 24.87
CA THR A 82 11.14 18.10 23.97
C THR A 82 11.76 18.05 22.57
N PRO A 83 11.03 18.44 21.52
CA PRO A 83 11.58 18.52 20.16
C PRO A 83 12.86 19.38 20.09
N GLU A 84 12.91 20.49 20.81
CA GLU A 84 14.06 21.40 20.83
C GLU A 84 15.29 20.79 21.51
N GLU A 85 15.09 20.04 22.60
CA GLU A 85 16.16 19.29 23.27
C GLU A 85 16.68 18.15 22.37
N ALA A 86 15.78 17.48 21.64
CA ALA A 86 16.12 16.42 20.68
C ALA A 86 16.95 16.96 19.51
N ASP A 87 16.55 18.12 18.95
CA ASP A 87 17.31 18.81 17.89
C ASP A 87 18.69 19.26 18.38
N SER A 88 18.76 19.79 19.61
CA SER A 88 20.03 20.20 20.24
C SER A 88 20.95 19.00 20.47
N LEU A 89 20.39 17.83 20.80
CA LEU A 89 21.14 16.60 20.97
C LEU A 89 21.67 16.06 19.64
N MET A 90 20.92 16.22 18.54
CA MET A 90 21.31 15.73 17.21
C MET A 90 22.62 16.38 16.70
N VAL A 91 22.93 17.59 17.14
CA VAL A 91 24.13 18.33 16.71
C VAL A 91 25.36 17.99 17.57
N GLN A 92 25.21 17.22 18.65
CA GLN A 92 26.32 16.87 19.54
C GLN A 92 27.31 15.91 18.88
N PRO A 93 28.63 16.10 19.08
CA PRO A 93 29.64 15.17 18.59
C PRO A 93 29.42 13.74 19.11
N GLY A 94 29.43 12.78 18.19
CA GLY A 94 29.21 11.37 18.50
C GLY A 94 27.75 10.91 18.51
N VAL A 95 26.77 11.82 18.32
CA VAL A 95 25.37 11.45 18.08
C VAL A 95 25.18 11.19 16.59
N ILE A 96 24.74 9.97 16.23
CA ILE A 96 24.49 9.54 14.85
C ILE A 96 23.07 9.92 14.42
N SER A 97 22.09 9.71 15.30
CA SER A 97 20.69 10.02 15.02
C SER A 97 19.87 10.12 16.29
N VAL A 98 18.85 10.99 16.27
CA VAL A 98 17.82 11.10 17.30
C VAL A 98 16.47 10.87 16.60
N GLN A 99 15.76 9.80 16.95
CA GLN A 99 14.51 9.42 16.28
C GLN A 99 13.39 9.25 17.31
N PRO A 100 12.16 9.73 17.05
CA PRO A 100 11.03 9.48 17.95
C PRO A 100 10.74 7.97 18.02
N GLU A 101 10.50 7.46 19.22
CA GLU A 101 10.12 6.07 19.44
C GLU A 101 8.73 5.84 18.84
N GLN A 102 8.66 4.95 17.86
CA GLN A 102 7.41 4.51 17.27
C GLN A 102 7.05 3.15 17.86
N ARG A 103 5.91 3.07 18.56
CA ARG A 103 5.36 1.78 18.99
C ARG A 103 4.80 1.04 17.78
N TYR A 104 5.43 -0.08 17.43
CA TYR A 104 4.98 -0.96 16.36
C TYR A 104 4.12 -2.08 16.94
N GLU A 105 2.96 -2.33 16.33
CA GLU A 105 2.18 -3.53 16.60
C GLU A 105 2.67 -4.70 15.73
N LEU A 106 2.74 -5.89 16.32
CA LEU A 106 3.22 -7.09 15.65
C LEU A 106 2.16 -7.61 14.68
N HIS A 107 2.27 -7.29 13.39
CA HIS A 107 1.22 -7.59 12.42
C HIS A 107 1.13 -9.07 12.01
N THR A 108 2.21 -9.89 12.00
CA THR A 108 2.05 -11.33 11.67
C THR A 108 3.21 -12.22 12.10
N THR A 109 2.87 -13.40 12.66
CA THR A 109 3.74 -14.59 12.79
C THR A 109 3.17 -15.81 12.06
N ARG A 110 2.06 -15.65 11.31
CA ARG A 110 1.27 -16.74 10.69
C ARG A 110 0.70 -16.32 9.34
N THR A 111 1.55 -16.23 8.32
CA THR A 111 1.18 -15.91 6.93
C THR A 111 -0.05 -16.67 6.40
N PRO A 112 -0.19 -18.00 6.60
CA PRO A 112 -1.38 -18.70 6.12
C PRO A 112 -2.67 -18.15 6.75
N LEU A 113 -2.68 -17.85 8.04
CA LEU A 113 -3.84 -17.26 8.72
C LEU A 113 -4.16 -15.86 8.19
N PHE A 114 -3.14 -15.03 8.01
CA PHE A 114 -3.28 -13.68 7.45
C PHE A 114 -3.94 -13.72 6.06
N LEU A 115 -3.55 -14.69 5.23
CA LEU A 115 -4.11 -14.89 3.88
C LEU A 115 -5.43 -15.68 3.87
N GLY A 116 -6.00 -16.03 5.02
CA GLY A 116 -7.24 -16.82 5.12
C GLY A 116 -7.09 -18.29 4.69
N LEU A 117 -5.91 -18.88 4.86
CA LEU A 117 -5.56 -20.25 4.45
C LEU A 117 -5.56 -21.23 5.65
N ASP A 118 -6.45 -21.10 6.62
CA ASP A 118 -6.48 -21.98 7.80
C ASP A 118 -7.10 -23.35 7.49
N VAL A 119 -6.51 -24.42 8.05
CA VAL A 119 -6.73 -25.82 7.62
C VAL A 119 -7.76 -26.56 8.49
N HIS A 120 -8.62 -25.84 9.21
CA HIS A 120 -9.60 -26.43 10.13
C HIS A 120 -11.06 -26.21 9.70
N ASN A 121 -11.39 -26.60 8.47
CA ASN A 121 -12.66 -27.24 8.13
C ASN A 121 -12.60 -27.79 6.69
N SER A 122 -13.30 -28.88 6.44
CA SER A 122 -13.27 -29.71 5.23
C SER A 122 -13.77 -28.98 3.96
N GLY A 123 -12.97 -28.07 3.42
CA GLY A 123 -13.13 -27.33 2.17
C GLY A 123 -11.83 -26.58 1.87
N LEU A 124 -11.46 -26.39 0.60
CA LEU A 124 -10.11 -25.97 0.20
C LEU A 124 -9.66 -24.62 0.82
N PHE A 125 -10.58 -23.72 1.22
CA PHE A 125 -10.30 -22.48 1.96
C PHE A 125 -11.54 -21.96 2.75
N PRO A 126 -11.47 -21.64 4.06
CA PRO A 126 -12.53 -20.95 4.82
C PRO A 126 -12.43 -19.40 4.83
N GLU A 127 -13.49 -18.72 5.27
CA GLU A 127 -13.60 -17.25 5.30
C GLU A 127 -12.71 -16.54 6.35
N THR A 128 -12.30 -15.31 6.03
CA THR A 128 -11.26 -14.52 6.71
C THR A 128 -11.67 -13.94 8.08
N GLY A 129 -10.73 -13.86 9.04
CA GLY A 129 -10.84 -13.09 10.29
C GLY A 129 -10.48 -11.60 10.11
N PRO A 130 -10.58 -10.75 11.17
CA PRO A 130 -10.40 -9.31 11.05
C PRO A 130 -8.95 -8.85 11.24
N SER A 131 -8.63 -7.76 10.51
CA SER A 131 -7.58 -6.75 10.74
C SER A 131 -6.10 -7.16 10.64
N SER A 132 -5.45 -6.82 9.50
CA SER A 132 -4.10 -6.20 9.47
C SER A 132 -3.63 -5.78 8.05
N ASP A 133 -4.50 -5.30 7.17
CA ASP A 133 -4.11 -4.93 5.80
C ASP A 133 -3.73 -3.44 5.68
N VAL A 134 -2.54 -3.05 6.11
CA VAL A 134 -2.07 -1.66 5.92
C VAL A 134 -1.12 -1.61 4.72
N VAL A 135 -1.35 -0.69 3.78
CA VAL A 135 -0.35 -0.38 2.75
C VAL A 135 0.73 0.46 3.40
N VAL A 136 1.87 -0.17 3.64
CA VAL A 136 3.08 0.57 3.99
C VAL A 136 3.72 1.03 2.70
N GLY A 137 3.75 2.36 2.52
CA GLY A 137 4.41 3.01 1.38
C GLY A 137 5.89 2.64 1.33
N VAL A 138 6.21 1.58 0.60
CA VAL A 138 7.55 1.33 0.08
C VAL A 138 7.59 2.02 -1.30
N LEU A 139 8.69 2.72 -1.59
CA LEU A 139 8.92 3.74 -2.63
C LEU A 139 8.70 3.34 -4.11
N ASP A 140 7.80 2.39 -4.41
CA ASP A 140 7.43 1.92 -5.75
C ASP A 140 5.93 2.22 -6.02
N THR A 141 5.57 3.49 -6.15
CA THR A 141 4.20 3.91 -6.51
C THR A 141 4.07 4.22 -8.00
N GLY A 142 2.88 4.01 -8.56
CA GLY A 142 2.53 4.48 -9.90
C GLY A 142 2.44 6.01 -10.01
N PRO A 143 2.21 6.53 -11.23
CA PRO A 143 1.97 5.79 -12.48
C PRO A 143 3.22 5.10 -13.04
N ASN A 144 3.02 4.18 -13.98
CA ASN A 144 4.12 3.52 -14.70
C ASN A 144 4.89 4.54 -15.56
N PRO A 145 6.17 4.84 -15.27
CA PRO A 145 6.92 5.85 -16.02
C PRO A 145 7.32 5.41 -17.43
N ILE A 146 7.31 4.10 -17.70
CA ILE A 146 7.66 3.52 -19.01
C ILE A 146 6.44 3.53 -19.94
N THR A 147 5.27 3.18 -19.41
CA THR A 147 4.02 3.17 -20.17
C THR A 147 2.86 3.61 -19.28
N PRO A 148 2.57 4.92 -19.21
CA PRO A 148 1.55 5.48 -18.31
C PRO A 148 0.15 4.92 -18.55
N ASN A 149 -0.14 4.42 -19.76
CA ASN A 149 -1.41 3.78 -20.10
C ASN A 149 -1.58 2.36 -19.52
N ILE A 150 -0.59 1.85 -18.79
CA ILE A 150 -0.67 0.59 -18.05
C ILE A 150 -0.53 0.90 -16.55
N LEU A 151 -1.60 0.66 -15.79
CA LEU A 151 -1.64 0.90 -14.35
C LEU A 151 -0.63 -0.01 -13.62
N LYS A 152 0.16 0.60 -12.72
CA LYS A 152 1.06 -0.09 -11.80
C LYS A 152 1.01 0.53 -10.40
N PRO A 153 1.24 -0.25 -9.32
CA PRO A 153 1.45 -1.71 -9.31
C PRO A 153 0.19 -2.49 -9.71
N ASP A 154 0.28 -3.82 -9.92
CA ASP A 154 -0.89 -4.62 -10.30
C ASP A 154 -1.83 -4.89 -9.12
N LEU A 155 -1.24 -5.24 -7.97
CA LEU A 155 -1.92 -5.59 -6.73
C LEU A 155 -0.92 -5.58 -5.58
N ILE A 156 -1.39 -5.63 -4.34
CA ILE A 156 -0.56 -5.69 -3.13
C ILE A 156 -0.74 -7.01 -2.38
N ALA A 157 0.28 -7.35 -1.59
CA ALA A 157 0.30 -8.49 -0.70
C ALA A 157 1.18 -8.20 0.52
N PRO A 158 1.13 -9.04 1.58
CA PRO A 158 1.85 -8.78 2.83
C PRO A 158 3.36 -8.68 2.63
N GLY A 159 3.93 -7.54 3.01
CA GLY A 159 5.35 -7.25 2.81
C GLY A 159 6.06 -6.68 4.03
N VAL A 160 5.37 -6.51 5.16
CA VAL A 160 5.90 -5.82 6.33
C VAL A 160 5.90 -6.75 7.51
N ASN A 161 7.01 -6.77 8.25
CA ASN A 161 7.22 -7.63 9.40
C ASN A 161 6.98 -9.11 9.06
N ILE A 162 7.52 -9.55 7.93
CA ILE A 162 7.37 -10.92 7.46
C ILE A 162 8.45 -11.77 8.10
N LEU A 163 8.01 -12.73 8.93
CA LEU A 163 8.86 -13.77 9.50
C LEU A 163 9.12 -14.85 8.44
N ALA A 164 10.39 -15.08 8.10
CA ALA A 164 10.80 -16.12 7.15
C ALA A 164 12.12 -16.75 7.57
N ALA A 165 12.46 -17.88 6.94
CA ALA A 165 13.71 -18.59 7.19
C ALA A 165 14.94 -17.69 6.91
N TRP A 166 15.96 -17.84 7.74
CA TRP A 166 17.20 -17.08 7.67
C TRP A 166 18.39 -18.04 7.77
N THR A 167 19.39 -17.85 6.92
CA THR A 167 20.51 -18.79 6.79
C THR A 167 21.43 -18.83 8.02
N GLY A 168 21.37 -17.81 8.87
CA GLY A 168 22.33 -17.60 9.95
C GLY A 168 23.72 -17.19 9.48
N ALA A 169 23.98 -17.02 8.18
CA ALA A 169 25.29 -16.58 7.68
C ALA A 169 25.63 -15.14 8.12
N VAL A 170 24.61 -14.30 8.26
CA VAL A 170 24.69 -12.92 8.73
C VAL A 170 23.72 -12.70 9.89
N GLY A 171 24.03 -11.74 10.77
CA GLY A 171 23.14 -11.36 11.86
C GLY A 171 21.80 -10.82 11.35
N PRO A 172 20.71 -10.91 12.13
CA PRO A 172 19.37 -10.46 11.73
C PRO A 172 19.28 -9.00 11.26
N SER A 173 20.13 -8.12 11.81
CA SER A 173 20.19 -6.71 11.40
C SER A 173 20.99 -6.45 10.12
N GLY A 174 21.73 -7.45 9.61
CA GLY A 174 22.66 -7.29 8.50
C GLY A 174 23.95 -6.53 8.84
N LEU A 175 24.11 -6.02 10.07
CA LEU A 175 25.32 -5.32 10.51
C LEU A 175 26.45 -6.30 10.85
N ALA A 176 27.68 -5.90 10.53
CA ALA A 176 28.87 -6.70 10.86
C ALA A 176 29.07 -6.89 12.38
N SER A 177 28.57 -5.97 13.19
CA SER A 177 28.57 -6.05 14.66
C SER A 177 27.55 -7.03 15.24
N ASP A 178 26.55 -7.44 14.45
CA ASP A 178 25.48 -8.32 14.93
C ASP A 178 25.91 -9.79 14.92
N THR A 179 26.26 -10.28 16.10
CA THR A 179 26.75 -11.63 16.33
C THR A 179 25.64 -12.67 16.50
N ARG A 180 24.35 -12.26 16.52
CA ARG A 180 23.23 -13.20 16.70
C ARG A 180 23.08 -14.12 15.50
N ARG A 181 22.72 -15.38 15.73
CA ARG A 181 22.50 -16.39 14.69
C ARG A 181 21.14 -17.03 14.95
N VAL A 182 20.23 -16.87 14.01
CA VAL A 182 18.82 -17.26 14.13
C VAL A 182 18.40 -18.02 12.88
N GLU A 183 17.46 -18.95 13.04
CA GLU A 183 16.89 -19.73 11.93
C GLU A 183 15.78 -18.97 11.20
N PHE A 184 15.23 -17.91 11.82
CA PHE A 184 14.17 -17.08 11.26
C PHE A 184 14.45 -15.60 11.52
N ASN A 185 14.09 -14.76 10.56
CA ASN A 185 14.24 -13.31 10.65
C ASN A 185 12.94 -12.61 10.24
N ILE A 186 12.73 -11.42 10.77
CA ILE A 186 11.59 -10.55 10.43
C ILE A 186 12.13 -9.41 9.60
N ILE A 187 11.69 -9.32 8.35
CA ILE A 187 12.10 -8.26 7.43
C ILE A 187 10.89 -7.70 6.67
N SER A 188 11.07 -6.51 6.12
CA SER A 188 10.03 -5.76 5.42
C SER A 188 10.52 -5.33 4.05
N GLY A 189 9.62 -5.30 3.08
CA GLY A 189 9.86 -4.82 1.72
C GLY A 189 8.93 -5.46 0.70
N THR A 190 8.87 -4.86 -0.50
CA THR A 190 8.17 -5.46 -1.66
C THR A 190 8.76 -6.81 -2.04
N SER A 191 10.06 -7.02 -1.77
CA SER A 191 10.74 -8.32 -1.84
C SER A 191 10.08 -9.41 -0.98
N MET A 192 9.37 -9.04 0.10
CA MET A 192 8.61 -9.97 0.94
C MET A 192 7.17 -10.15 0.46
N SER A 193 6.57 -9.14 -0.18
CA SER A 193 5.25 -9.27 -0.84
C SER A 193 5.30 -10.20 -2.07
N CYS A 194 6.34 -10.07 -2.89
CA CYS A 194 6.54 -10.84 -4.11
C CYS A 194 6.41 -12.38 -3.94
N PRO A 195 7.08 -13.03 -2.96
CA PRO A 195 6.94 -14.48 -2.76
C PRO A 195 5.54 -14.90 -2.31
N HIS A 196 4.77 -14.05 -1.61
CA HIS A 196 3.37 -14.35 -1.31
C HIS A 196 2.55 -14.46 -2.59
N VAL A 197 2.62 -13.46 -3.48
CA VAL A 197 1.91 -13.49 -4.76
C VAL A 197 2.39 -14.65 -5.63
N SER A 198 3.69 -14.95 -5.62
CA SER A 198 4.26 -16.09 -6.35
C SER A 198 3.71 -17.44 -5.86
N GLY A 199 3.60 -17.62 -4.54
CA GLY A 199 2.98 -18.80 -3.94
C GLY A 199 1.50 -18.93 -4.29
N LEU A 200 0.75 -17.83 -4.24
CA LEU A 200 -0.66 -17.80 -4.66
C LEU A 200 -0.82 -18.14 -6.14
N ALA A 201 0.03 -17.60 -7.01
CA ALA A 201 0.02 -17.94 -8.43
C ALA A 201 0.30 -19.42 -8.67
N ALA A 202 1.22 -20.03 -7.92
CA ALA A 202 1.49 -21.46 -7.98
C ALA A 202 0.31 -22.32 -7.50
N LEU A 203 -0.37 -21.90 -6.43
CA LEU A 203 -1.59 -22.58 -5.94
C LEU A 203 -2.74 -22.46 -6.96
N LEU A 204 -2.94 -21.29 -7.56
CA LEU A 204 -3.93 -21.14 -8.62
C LEU A 204 -3.58 -22.00 -9.84
N LYS A 205 -2.30 -22.10 -10.20
CA LYS A 205 -1.85 -22.99 -11.28
C LYS A 205 -2.05 -24.47 -10.96
N SER A 206 -1.99 -24.88 -9.69
CA SER A 206 -2.25 -26.28 -9.31
C SER A 206 -3.73 -26.63 -9.36
N VAL A 207 -4.61 -25.67 -9.04
CA VAL A 207 -6.06 -25.83 -9.14
C VAL A 207 -6.55 -25.71 -10.60
N HIS A 208 -5.93 -24.83 -11.39
CA HIS A 208 -6.24 -24.60 -12.80
C HIS A 208 -5.00 -24.83 -13.69
N PRO A 209 -4.60 -26.10 -13.95
CA PRO A 209 -3.40 -26.43 -14.70
C PRO A 209 -3.35 -25.88 -16.12
N GLU A 210 -4.49 -25.56 -16.70
CA GLU A 210 -4.65 -25.01 -18.06
C GLU A 210 -4.51 -23.49 -18.12
N TRP A 211 -4.68 -22.77 -17.01
CA TRP A 211 -4.64 -21.30 -17.01
C TRP A 211 -3.28 -20.75 -17.43
N SER A 212 -3.32 -19.75 -18.31
CA SER A 212 -2.12 -19.00 -18.68
C SER A 212 -1.60 -18.17 -17.49
N PRO A 213 -0.34 -17.68 -17.55
CA PRO A 213 0.13 -16.69 -16.58
C PRO A 213 -0.75 -15.43 -16.50
N ALA A 214 -1.33 -15.01 -17.63
CA ALA A 214 -2.20 -13.84 -17.69
C ALA A 214 -3.57 -14.11 -17.05
N ALA A 215 -4.12 -15.31 -17.23
CA ALA A 215 -5.33 -15.76 -16.56
C ALA A 215 -5.17 -15.78 -15.04
N ILE A 216 -4.04 -16.31 -14.53
CA ILE A 216 -3.72 -16.31 -13.10
C ILE A 216 -3.58 -14.89 -12.55
N ARG A 217 -2.83 -14.03 -13.25
CA ARG A 217 -2.71 -12.62 -12.88
C ARG A 217 -4.09 -11.94 -12.87
N SER A 218 -4.92 -12.20 -13.88
CA SER A 218 -6.27 -11.66 -13.95
C SER A 218 -7.07 -12.07 -12.74
N ALA A 219 -7.12 -13.36 -12.41
CA ALA A 219 -7.87 -13.86 -11.27
C ALA A 219 -7.44 -13.15 -9.97
N LEU A 220 -6.13 -13.05 -9.72
CA LEU A 220 -5.59 -12.36 -8.54
C LEU A 220 -5.95 -10.87 -8.49
N MET A 221 -5.91 -10.18 -9.64
CA MET A 221 -6.23 -8.76 -9.70
C MET A 221 -7.72 -8.50 -9.56
N THR A 222 -8.56 -9.21 -10.32
CA THR A 222 -9.99 -8.88 -10.42
C THR A 222 -10.80 -9.27 -9.19
N THR A 223 -10.24 -10.13 -8.33
CA THR A 223 -10.85 -10.54 -7.06
C THR A 223 -10.17 -9.93 -5.84
N ALA A 224 -9.17 -9.07 -6.05
CA ALA A 224 -8.53 -8.31 -4.99
C ALA A 224 -9.54 -7.34 -4.35
N TYR A 225 -9.38 -7.08 -3.05
CA TYR A 225 -10.20 -6.09 -2.35
C TYR A 225 -9.44 -4.78 -2.19
N SER A 226 -10.13 -3.66 -2.41
CA SER A 226 -9.62 -2.30 -2.23
C SER A 226 -10.19 -1.60 -0.99
N THR A 227 -11.09 -2.28 -0.27
CA THR A 227 -11.71 -1.81 0.98
C THR A 227 -11.67 -2.92 2.02
N TYR A 228 -11.58 -2.54 3.29
CA TYR A 228 -11.74 -3.45 4.41
C TYR A 228 -13.19 -3.95 4.50
N LYS A 229 -13.43 -4.95 5.35
CA LYS A 229 -14.77 -5.54 5.54
C LYS A 229 -15.83 -4.57 6.06
N ASP A 230 -15.42 -3.50 6.74
CA ASP A 230 -16.30 -2.43 7.21
C ASP A 230 -16.59 -1.37 6.14
N GLY A 231 -16.07 -1.57 4.92
CA GLY A 231 -16.22 -0.68 3.78
C GLY A 231 -15.24 0.49 3.77
N GLN A 232 -14.35 0.61 4.76
CA GLN A 232 -13.33 1.66 4.76
C GLN A 232 -12.27 1.39 3.69
N PRO A 233 -11.73 2.43 3.04
CA PRO A 233 -10.66 2.26 2.06
C PRO A 233 -9.37 1.81 2.75
N ILE A 234 -8.56 1.04 2.02
CA ILE A 234 -7.19 0.73 2.45
C ILE A 234 -6.43 2.04 2.70
N ILE A 235 -5.70 2.14 3.81
CA ILE A 235 -4.95 3.35 4.17
C ILE A 235 -3.50 3.23 3.71
N ASP A 236 -3.00 4.30 3.08
CA ASP A 236 -1.57 4.50 2.87
C ASP A 236 -0.95 5.09 4.14
N ILE A 237 -0.04 4.34 4.78
CA ILE A 237 0.57 4.74 6.06
C ILE A 237 1.47 5.97 5.92
N ALA A 238 2.04 6.23 4.73
CA ALA A 238 2.97 7.34 4.54
C ALA A 238 2.24 8.68 4.53
N THR A 239 1.00 8.68 4.00
CA THR A 239 0.17 9.89 3.88
C THR A 239 -0.98 9.94 4.87
N VAL A 240 -1.31 8.81 5.52
CA VAL A 240 -2.46 8.62 6.42
C VAL A 240 -3.79 8.96 5.73
N LYS A 241 -3.85 8.68 4.43
CA LYS A 241 -5.02 8.92 3.57
C LYS A 241 -5.47 7.62 2.90
N PRO A 242 -6.70 7.58 2.34
CA PRO A 242 -7.10 6.49 1.46
C PRO A 242 -6.06 6.24 0.38
N SER A 243 -5.60 5.00 0.30
CA SER A 243 -4.69 4.52 -0.73
C SER A 243 -5.38 4.58 -2.09
N THR A 244 -4.60 4.89 -3.11
CA THR A 244 -5.10 4.98 -4.49
C THR A 244 -4.67 3.75 -5.29
N PRO A 245 -5.27 3.49 -6.47
CA PRO A 245 -4.78 2.49 -7.41
C PRO A 245 -3.30 2.62 -7.79
N PHE A 246 -2.68 3.81 -7.69
CA PHE A 246 -1.22 3.94 -7.87
C PHE A 246 -0.41 3.46 -6.67
N GLY A 247 -1.02 3.31 -5.50
CA GLY A 247 -0.42 2.68 -4.33
C GLY A 247 -0.70 1.17 -4.26
N HIS A 248 -1.95 0.76 -4.50
CA HIS A 248 -2.38 -0.63 -4.29
C HIS A 248 -2.75 -1.43 -5.53
N GLY A 249 -2.74 -0.84 -6.73
CA GLY A 249 -3.17 -1.51 -7.95
C GLY A 249 -4.66 -1.82 -7.95
N ALA A 250 -5.00 -3.10 -8.14
CA ALA A 250 -6.37 -3.61 -8.00
C ALA A 250 -6.80 -3.80 -6.53
N GLY A 251 -5.86 -3.82 -5.59
CA GLY A 251 -6.11 -4.01 -4.18
C GLY A 251 -5.27 -5.12 -3.57
N HIS A 252 -5.64 -5.53 -2.37
CA HIS A 252 -4.98 -6.61 -1.64
C HIS A 252 -5.46 -7.98 -2.12
N VAL A 253 -4.52 -8.92 -2.28
CA VAL A 253 -4.79 -10.30 -2.71
C VAL A 253 -5.87 -10.96 -1.85
N SER A 254 -6.79 -11.65 -2.50
CA SER A 254 -7.78 -12.53 -1.87
C SER A 254 -7.68 -13.93 -2.48
N PRO A 255 -6.96 -14.86 -1.84
CA PRO A 255 -6.71 -16.19 -2.38
C PRO A 255 -7.99 -16.99 -2.65
N THR A 256 -8.94 -16.92 -1.72
CA THR A 256 -10.15 -17.74 -1.74
C THR A 256 -11.08 -17.37 -2.89
N THR A 257 -11.21 -16.08 -3.19
CA THR A 257 -12.02 -15.58 -4.31
C THR A 257 -11.29 -15.76 -5.64
N ALA A 258 -9.96 -15.67 -5.67
CA ALA A 258 -9.17 -15.84 -6.89
C ALA A 258 -9.23 -17.26 -7.48
N VAL A 259 -9.60 -18.28 -6.68
CA VAL A 259 -9.79 -19.65 -7.16
C VAL A 259 -10.96 -19.76 -8.13
N ASN A 260 -12.02 -18.96 -7.96
CA ASN A 260 -13.12 -18.93 -8.91
C ASN A 260 -13.54 -17.47 -9.17
N PRO A 261 -12.82 -16.77 -10.07
CA PRO A 261 -13.03 -15.34 -10.30
C PRO A 261 -14.28 -15.05 -11.14
N GLY A 262 -14.94 -16.06 -11.72
CA GLY A 262 -16.04 -15.89 -12.65
C GLY A 262 -15.57 -15.56 -14.07
N LEU A 263 -14.86 -14.43 -14.25
CA LEU A 263 -14.29 -14.02 -15.54
C LEU A 263 -12.78 -13.76 -15.42
N ILE A 264 -12.05 -13.99 -16.52
CA ILE A 264 -10.62 -13.66 -16.63
C ILE A 264 -10.30 -12.89 -17.91
N TYR A 265 -9.34 -11.96 -17.81
CA TYR A 265 -8.70 -11.26 -18.92
C TYR A 265 -7.44 -12.03 -19.32
N ASP A 266 -7.61 -12.92 -20.30
CA ASP A 266 -6.51 -13.74 -20.78
C ASP A 266 -5.70 -13.01 -21.87
N LEU A 267 -4.41 -13.36 -21.97
CA LEU A 267 -3.47 -12.84 -22.97
C LEU A 267 -2.56 -13.95 -23.46
N THR A 268 -2.18 -13.82 -24.72
CA THR A 268 -1.19 -14.65 -25.39
C THR A 268 0.12 -13.89 -25.57
N THR A 269 1.16 -14.62 -25.95
CA THR A 269 2.45 -14.02 -26.34
C THR A 269 2.31 -13.05 -27.52
N VAL A 270 1.38 -13.30 -28.44
CA VAL A 270 1.11 -12.43 -29.59
C VAL A 270 0.58 -11.07 -29.15
N ASP A 271 -0.24 -11.02 -28.10
CA ASP A 271 -0.78 -9.76 -27.56
C ASP A 271 0.36 -8.89 -26.98
N TYR A 272 1.32 -9.49 -26.28
CA TYR A 272 2.50 -8.78 -25.80
C TYR A 272 3.38 -8.27 -26.96
N LEU A 273 3.52 -9.05 -28.04
CA LEU A 273 4.24 -8.61 -29.24
C LEU A 273 3.53 -7.44 -29.93
N GLY A 274 2.19 -7.48 -30.02
CA GLY A 274 1.38 -6.36 -30.48
C GLY A 274 1.54 -5.11 -29.62
N PHE A 275 1.62 -5.28 -28.30
CA PHE A 275 1.90 -4.17 -27.37
C PHE A 275 3.29 -3.57 -27.59
N LEU A 276 4.34 -4.38 -27.81
CA LEU A 276 5.67 -3.86 -28.17
C LEU A 276 5.65 -3.08 -29.50
N CYS A 277 4.84 -3.52 -30.47
CA CYS A 277 4.62 -2.78 -31.71
C CYS A 277 3.90 -1.44 -31.49
N ALA A 278 2.91 -1.40 -30.57
CA ALA A 278 2.24 -0.16 -30.19
C ALA A 278 3.23 0.86 -29.60
N LEU A 279 4.18 0.39 -28.79
CA LEU A 279 5.27 1.17 -28.21
C LEU A 279 6.38 1.54 -29.21
N LYS A 280 6.24 1.21 -30.49
CA LYS A 280 7.20 1.51 -31.57
C LYS A 280 8.60 0.89 -31.37
N TYR A 281 8.66 -0.25 -30.68
CA TYR A 281 9.91 -1.02 -30.61
C TYR A 281 10.26 -1.56 -32.00
N ASN A 282 11.53 -1.45 -32.39
CA ASN A 282 11.99 -2.00 -33.67
C ASN A 282 12.15 -3.53 -33.60
N SER A 283 12.17 -4.19 -34.75
CA SER A 283 12.23 -5.66 -34.85
C SER A 283 13.47 -6.26 -34.18
N SER A 284 14.60 -5.55 -34.15
CA SER A 284 15.82 -6.02 -33.47
C SER A 284 15.64 -6.11 -31.96
N LEU A 285 15.03 -5.09 -31.35
CA LEU A 285 14.70 -5.09 -29.91
C LEU A 285 13.64 -6.13 -29.57
N ILE A 286 12.58 -6.22 -30.39
CA ILE A 286 11.54 -7.24 -30.19
C ILE A 286 12.13 -8.65 -30.24
N ARG A 287 13.07 -8.91 -31.15
CA ARG A 287 13.76 -10.20 -31.23
C ARG A 287 14.59 -10.51 -29.99
N ILE A 288 15.26 -9.51 -29.41
CA ILE A 288 16.03 -9.68 -28.16
C ILE A 288 15.08 -10.04 -27.00
N ILE A 289 13.96 -9.32 -26.88
CA ILE A 289 13.00 -9.50 -25.80
C ILE A 289 12.25 -10.83 -25.92
N SER A 290 11.71 -11.12 -27.10
CA SER A 290 10.90 -12.31 -27.35
C SER A 290 11.72 -13.59 -27.55
N ARG A 291 13.03 -13.46 -27.80
CA ARG A 291 13.92 -14.54 -28.25
C ARG A 291 13.40 -15.28 -29.49
N GLY A 292 12.56 -14.62 -30.29
CA GLY A 292 11.95 -15.15 -31.51
C GLY A 292 11.99 -14.15 -32.66
N ASN A 293 11.70 -14.62 -33.88
CA ASN A 293 11.60 -13.75 -35.05
C ASN A 293 10.16 -13.24 -35.16
N TYR A 294 9.94 -11.98 -34.79
CA TYR A 294 8.68 -11.28 -34.97
C TYR A 294 8.91 -9.90 -35.60
N ALA A 295 8.04 -9.54 -36.53
CA ALA A 295 8.02 -8.22 -37.15
C ALA A 295 6.60 -7.66 -37.08
N CYS A 296 6.50 -6.39 -36.70
CA CYS A 296 5.22 -5.70 -36.68
C CYS A 296 4.65 -5.61 -38.10
N ASP A 297 3.42 -6.07 -38.29
CA ASP A 297 2.69 -5.94 -39.55
C ASP A 297 2.40 -4.45 -39.84
N PRO A 298 2.93 -3.87 -40.94
CA PRO A 298 2.71 -2.45 -41.26
C PRO A 298 1.28 -2.13 -41.66
N SER A 299 0.45 -3.12 -41.99
CA SER A 299 -0.98 -2.93 -42.30
C SER A 299 -1.86 -2.85 -41.05
N LYS A 300 -1.34 -3.21 -39.88
CA LYS A 300 -2.07 -3.18 -38.61
C LYS A 300 -1.78 -1.91 -37.83
N THR A 301 -2.84 -1.32 -37.28
CA THR A 301 -2.73 -0.28 -36.26
C THR A 301 -2.65 -0.95 -34.89
N TYR A 302 -1.54 -0.74 -34.19
CA TYR A 302 -1.34 -1.25 -32.83
C TYR A 302 -1.60 -0.12 -31.82
N SER A 303 -2.42 -0.39 -30.81
CA SER A 303 -2.63 0.52 -29.68
C SER A 303 -2.23 -0.15 -28.37
N VAL A 304 -1.70 0.66 -27.44
CA VAL A 304 -1.49 0.20 -26.06
C VAL A 304 -2.83 -0.16 -25.41
N ALA A 305 -3.91 0.50 -25.81
CA ALA A 305 -5.25 0.23 -25.31
C ALA A 305 -5.77 -1.17 -25.67
N ASP A 306 -5.20 -1.82 -26.69
CA ASP A 306 -5.59 -3.16 -27.16
C ASP A 306 -5.07 -4.28 -26.26
N LEU A 307 -4.09 -4.00 -25.39
CA LEU A 307 -3.62 -5.00 -24.42
C LEU A 307 -4.77 -5.32 -23.47
N ASN A 308 -5.24 -6.57 -23.50
CA ASN A 308 -6.34 -7.11 -22.70
C ASN A 308 -5.96 -7.23 -21.21
N TYR A 309 -5.67 -6.11 -20.58
CA TYR A 309 -5.18 -5.99 -19.21
C TYR A 309 -6.34 -5.76 -18.23
N PRO A 310 -6.34 -6.37 -17.03
CA PRO A 310 -7.44 -6.27 -16.05
C PRO A 310 -7.47 -4.94 -15.26
N SER A 311 -7.01 -3.85 -15.89
CA SER A 311 -7.08 -2.48 -15.37
C SER A 311 -7.08 -1.49 -16.54
N PHE A 312 -7.44 -0.24 -16.21
CA PHE A 312 -7.48 0.86 -17.17
C PHE A 312 -6.65 2.02 -16.64
N ALA A 313 -5.71 2.52 -17.45
CA ALA A 313 -5.03 3.78 -17.18
C ALA A 313 -5.16 4.69 -18.42
N VAL A 314 -5.79 5.84 -18.22
CA VAL A 314 -6.08 6.84 -19.24
C VAL A 314 -5.22 8.06 -18.96
N ASN A 315 -4.34 8.37 -19.91
CA ASN A 315 -3.54 9.59 -19.86
C ASN A 315 -4.21 10.62 -20.78
N VAL A 316 -4.75 11.69 -20.20
CA VAL A 316 -5.52 12.72 -20.91
C VAL A 316 -4.57 13.71 -21.57
N ASP A 317 -4.21 13.44 -22.83
CA ASP A 317 -3.20 14.18 -23.60
C ASP A 317 -3.79 15.16 -24.63
N GLY A 318 -5.06 15.52 -24.46
CA GLY A 318 -5.79 16.46 -25.31
C GLY A 318 -6.77 15.82 -26.29
N SER A 319 -6.81 14.48 -26.40
CA SER A 319 -7.92 13.81 -27.07
C SER A 319 -9.22 13.94 -26.26
N SER A 320 -10.34 14.13 -26.97
CA SER A 320 -11.68 14.19 -26.38
C SER A 320 -12.22 12.81 -25.99
N THR A 321 -11.66 11.73 -26.53
CA THR A 321 -12.15 10.37 -26.30
C THR A 321 -11.03 9.35 -26.37
N TYR A 322 -11.05 8.39 -25.43
CA TYR A 322 -10.16 7.23 -25.39
C TYR A 322 -10.98 5.95 -25.34
N LYS A 323 -10.64 4.97 -26.17
CA LYS A 323 -11.35 3.71 -26.30
C LYS A 323 -10.45 2.54 -25.97
N TYR A 324 -10.98 1.61 -25.18
CA TYR A 324 -10.29 0.40 -24.77
C TYR A 324 -11.19 -0.80 -25.05
N THR A 325 -10.68 -1.76 -25.81
CA THR A 325 -11.38 -3.03 -25.99
C THR A 325 -10.85 -4.04 -24.99
N ARG A 326 -11.75 -4.80 -24.37
CA ARG A 326 -11.41 -5.92 -23.50
C ARG A 326 -12.17 -7.16 -23.93
N THR A 327 -11.54 -8.31 -23.73
CA THR A 327 -12.14 -9.62 -23.94
C THR A 327 -12.02 -10.43 -22.67
N VAL A 328 -13.15 -10.83 -22.13
CA VAL A 328 -13.22 -11.69 -20.94
C VAL A 328 -13.56 -13.11 -21.35
N THR A 329 -12.92 -14.08 -20.70
CA THR A 329 -13.23 -15.51 -20.83
C THR A 329 -13.98 -15.95 -19.59
N ASN A 330 -15.10 -16.64 -19.77
CA ASN A 330 -15.89 -17.17 -18.67
C ASN A 330 -15.26 -18.43 -18.07
N VAL A 331 -15.00 -18.42 -16.77
CA VAL A 331 -14.51 -19.56 -15.98
C VAL A 331 -15.46 -19.95 -14.84
N GLY A 332 -16.54 -19.18 -14.63
CA GLY A 332 -17.52 -19.39 -13.54
C GLY A 332 -18.78 -20.17 -13.92
N GLY A 333 -18.98 -20.49 -15.20
CA GLY A 333 -20.15 -21.23 -15.70
C GLY A 333 -21.21 -20.33 -16.36
N ALA A 334 -22.34 -20.91 -16.76
CA ALA A 334 -23.38 -20.16 -17.47
C ALA A 334 -23.97 -19.04 -16.60
N GLY A 335 -24.13 -17.85 -17.17
CA GLY A 335 -24.60 -16.68 -16.42
C GLY A 335 -24.58 -15.38 -17.21
N SER A 336 -25.16 -14.35 -16.60
CA SER A 336 -25.22 -13.00 -17.14
C SER A 336 -24.52 -12.04 -16.18
N TYR A 337 -23.50 -11.35 -16.69
CA TYR A 337 -22.77 -10.33 -15.94
C TYR A 337 -23.28 -8.95 -16.33
N SER A 338 -23.66 -8.14 -15.35
CA SER A 338 -24.01 -6.72 -15.54
C SER A 338 -22.85 -5.85 -15.11
N VAL A 339 -22.61 -4.75 -15.84
CA VAL A 339 -21.54 -3.81 -15.52
C VAL A 339 -22.01 -2.74 -14.53
N LYS A 340 -21.13 -2.40 -13.58
CA LYS A 340 -21.22 -1.22 -12.72
C LYS A 340 -19.96 -0.40 -12.90
N VAL A 341 -20.12 0.90 -13.07
CA VAL A 341 -19.02 1.84 -13.25
C VAL A 341 -19.02 2.84 -12.12
N THR A 342 -17.86 3.07 -11.51
CA THR A 342 -17.65 4.11 -10.50
C THR A 342 -16.54 5.06 -10.96
N SER A 343 -16.67 6.34 -10.62
CA SER A 343 -15.68 7.37 -10.94
C SER A 343 -15.70 8.43 -9.86
N GLU A 344 -14.51 8.84 -9.40
CA GLU A 344 -14.30 9.95 -8.47
C GLU A 344 -14.40 11.32 -9.14
N THR A 345 -14.60 11.36 -10.45
CA THR A 345 -14.66 12.61 -11.21
C THR A 345 -15.77 12.62 -12.25
N THR A 346 -16.35 13.80 -12.45
CA THR A 346 -17.26 14.12 -13.54
C THR A 346 -16.54 14.71 -14.76
N ALA A 347 -15.21 14.90 -14.70
CA ALA A 347 -14.43 15.48 -15.79
C ALA A 347 -14.26 14.52 -16.98
N VAL A 348 -14.29 13.22 -16.70
CA VAL A 348 -14.27 12.15 -17.69
C VAL A 348 -15.43 11.22 -17.43
N LYS A 349 -16.31 11.06 -18.42
CA LYS A 349 -17.40 10.11 -18.40
C LYS A 349 -16.91 8.74 -18.88
N ILE A 350 -17.24 7.70 -18.13
CA ILE A 350 -16.90 6.31 -18.45
C ILE A 350 -18.16 5.58 -18.90
N SER A 351 -18.16 5.01 -20.10
CA SER A 351 -19.25 4.18 -20.62
C SER A 351 -18.75 2.84 -21.11
N VAL A 352 -19.54 1.78 -20.90
CA VAL A 352 -19.21 0.40 -21.26
C VAL A 352 -20.30 -0.16 -22.16
N GLU A 353 -19.90 -0.77 -23.28
CA GLU A 353 -20.82 -1.39 -24.24
C GLU A 353 -20.33 -2.79 -24.69
N PRO A 354 -21.18 -3.83 -24.63
CA PRO A 354 -22.55 -3.84 -24.08
C PRO A 354 -22.55 -3.70 -22.55
N ALA A 355 -23.69 -3.34 -21.94
CA ALA A 355 -23.82 -3.26 -20.48
C ALA A 355 -24.03 -4.63 -19.79
N ILE A 356 -24.34 -5.67 -20.57
CA ILE A 356 -24.57 -7.04 -20.09
C ILE A 356 -23.82 -8.02 -20.99
N LEU A 357 -23.08 -8.94 -20.38
CA LEU A 357 -22.43 -10.06 -21.07
C LEU A 357 -23.11 -11.37 -20.68
N ASN A 358 -23.61 -12.10 -21.68
CA ASN A 358 -24.28 -13.38 -21.48
C ASN A 358 -23.36 -14.52 -21.93
N PHE A 359 -23.11 -15.47 -21.03
CA PHE A 359 -22.33 -16.66 -21.29
C PHE A 359 -23.18 -17.91 -21.12
N LYS A 360 -23.10 -18.82 -22.09
CA LYS A 360 -23.82 -20.10 -22.10
C LYS A 360 -23.01 -21.23 -21.50
N GLU A 361 -21.69 -21.16 -21.63
CA GLU A 361 -20.77 -22.20 -21.19
C GLU A 361 -19.42 -21.64 -20.75
N VAL A 362 -18.64 -22.49 -20.07
CA VAL A 362 -17.26 -22.20 -19.67
C VAL A 362 -16.38 -22.09 -20.91
N ASN A 363 -15.37 -21.21 -20.87
CA ASN A 363 -14.45 -20.85 -21.95
C ASN A 363 -15.05 -20.02 -23.09
N GLU A 364 -16.34 -19.68 -23.04
CA GLU A 364 -16.91 -18.70 -23.96
C GLU A 364 -16.25 -17.33 -23.72
N LYS A 365 -15.84 -16.67 -24.81
CA LYS A 365 -15.21 -15.35 -24.80
C LYS A 365 -16.21 -14.30 -25.24
N LYS A 366 -16.24 -13.17 -24.54
CA LYS A 366 -17.00 -11.99 -24.94
C LYS A 366 -16.14 -10.75 -24.86
N SER A 367 -16.33 -9.85 -25.81
CA SER A 367 -15.65 -8.56 -25.85
C SER A 367 -16.61 -7.43 -25.51
N TYR A 368 -16.05 -6.38 -24.92
CA TYR A 368 -16.74 -5.12 -24.65
C TYR A 368 -15.79 -3.96 -24.88
N GLU A 369 -16.36 -2.79 -25.19
CA GLU A 369 -15.63 -1.54 -25.34
C GLU A 369 -15.89 -0.65 -24.13
N VAL A 370 -14.82 -0.03 -23.62
CA VAL A 370 -14.88 1.05 -22.64
C VAL A 370 -14.49 2.33 -23.33
N THR A 371 -15.38 3.32 -23.27
CA THR A 371 -15.14 4.67 -23.79
C THR A 371 -15.01 5.65 -22.62
N PHE A 372 -13.92 6.41 -22.63
CA PHE A 372 -13.64 7.51 -21.73
C PHE A 372 -13.80 8.83 -22.50
N THR A 373 -14.87 9.58 -22.22
CA THR A 373 -15.15 10.86 -22.89
C THR A 373 -14.77 12.01 -21.96
N VAL A 374 -13.90 12.89 -22.43
CA VAL A 374 -13.43 14.05 -21.67
C VAL A 374 -14.42 15.20 -21.85
N ASP A 375 -15.16 15.51 -20.78
CA ASP A 375 -16.13 16.63 -20.76
C ASP A 375 -15.46 17.93 -20.30
N SER A 376 -14.48 17.82 -19.39
CA SER A 376 -13.67 18.95 -18.94
C SER A 376 -12.26 18.50 -18.55
N SER A 377 -11.29 19.41 -18.66
CA SER A 377 -9.92 19.12 -18.25
C SER A 377 -9.69 19.50 -16.78
N LYS A 378 -8.77 18.80 -16.12
CA LYS A 378 -8.27 19.16 -14.78
C LYS A 378 -6.84 19.73 -14.88
N PRO A 379 -6.31 20.36 -13.81
CA PRO A 379 -4.93 20.82 -13.78
C PRO A 379 -3.93 19.70 -14.09
N SER A 380 -2.84 20.04 -14.78
CA SER A 380 -1.70 19.14 -14.99
C SER A 380 -1.14 18.63 -13.65
N GLY A 381 -0.74 17.37 -13.62
CA GLY A 381 -0.34 16.61 -12.43
C GLY A 381 -1.50 16.04 -11.60
N SER A 382 -2.76 16.28 -11.99
CA SER A 382 -3.91 15.73 -11.26
C SER A 382 -4.22 14.29 -11.66
N ASN A 383 -4.82 13.55 -10.73
CA ASN A 383 -5.26 12.18 -10.92
C ASN A 383 -6.68 11.99 -10.39
N SER A 384 -7.41 11.03 -10.94
CA SER A 384 -8.72 10.59 -10.45
C SER A 384 -8.89 9.11 -10.71
N PHE A 385 -9.64 8.44 -9.83
CA PHE A 385 -9.75 6.99 -9.87
C PHE A 385 -11.20 6.54 -9.99
N GLY A 386 -11.39 5.25 -10.24
CA GLY A 386 -12.69 4.61 -10.38
C GLY A 386 -12.57 3.10 -10.53
N SER A 387 -13.68 2.45 -10.82
CA SER A 387 -13.72 1.01 -11.08
C SER A 387 -14.72 0.67 -12.18
N ILE A 388 -14.45 -0.43 -12.87
CA ILE A 388 -15.42 -1.12 -13.73
C ILE A 388 -15.57 -2.53 -13.16
N GLU A 389 -16.79 -2.87 -12.74
CA GLU A 389 -17.11 -4.11 -12.07
C GLU A 389 -18.15 -4.89 -12.88
N TRP A 390 -17.82 -6.13 -13.24
CA TRP A 390 -18.79 -7.08 -13.76
C TRP A 390 -19.28 -7.98 -12.64
N SER A 391 -20.61 -8.14 -12.51
CA SER A 391 -21.18 -9.06 -11.53
C SER A 391 -22.36 -9.85 -12.06
N ASP A 392 -22.41 -11.12 -11.69
CA ASP A 392 -23.55 -12.04 -11.87
C ASP A 392 -24.31 -12.26 -10.54
N GLY A 393 -24.04 -11.44 -9.52
CA GLY A 393 -24.57 -11.57 -8.16
C GLY A 393 -23.83 -12.55 -7.26
N LYS A 394 -22.91 -13.37 -7.80
CA LYS A 394 -22.07 -14.31 -7.03
C LYS A 394 -20.59 -13.94 -7.10
N HIS A 395 -20.14 -13.61 -8.29
CA HIS A 395 -18.80 -13.15 -8.61
C HIS A 395 -18.81 -11.63 -8.79
N VAL A 396 -17.71 -11.01 -8.42
CA VAL A 396 -17.41 -9.60 -8.73
C VAL A 396 -16.04 -9.57 -9.39
N VAL A 397 -15.99 -9.08 -10.62
CA VAL A 397 -14.79 -8.98 -11.43
C VAL A 397 -14.47 -7.50 -11.56
N ALA A 398 -13.65 -7.00 -10.64
CA ALA A 398 -13.34 -5.57 -10.53
C ALA A 398 -12.06 -5.22 -11.31
N SER A 399 -12.10 -4.13 -12.06
CA SER A 399 -10.93 -3.57 -12.72
C SER A 399 -10.76 -2.11 -12.30
N PRO A 400 -9.62 -1.72 -11.69
CA PRO A 400 -9.38 -0.34 -11.31
C PRO A 400 -9.18 0.53 -12.54
N VAL A 401 -9.61 1.79 -12.41
CA VAL A 401 -9.44 2.85 -13.40
C VAL A 401 -8.59 3.94 -12.78
N ALA A 402 -7.54 4.37 -13.50
CA ALA A 402 -6.79 5.58 -13.21
C ALA A 402 -6.87 6.55 -14.40
N ILE A 403 -7.17 7.80 -14.12
CA ILE A 403 -7.22 8.89 -15.10
C ILE A 403 -6.22 9.94 -14.64
N SER A 404 -5.27 10.27 -15.52
CA SER A 404 -4.19 11.22 -15.25
C SER A 404 -4.22 12.37 -16.24
N TRP A 405 -4.03 13.59 -15.74
CA TRP A 405 -3.78 14.78 -16.55
C TRP A 405 -2.29 15.12 -16.39
N PRO A 406 -1.45 14.77 -17.37
CA PRO A 406 0.00 14.86 -17.26
C PRO A 406 0.52 16.28 -17.21
#